data_AF-A0A347VNZ1-F1
#
_entry.id   AF-A0A347VNZ1-F1
#
_cell.length_a   1.000
_cell.length_b   1.000
_cell.length_c   1.000
_cell.angle_alpha   90.00
_cell.angle_beta   90.00
_cell.angle_gamma   90.00
#
_symmetry.space_group_name_H-M   'P 1'
#
loop_
_entity.id
_entity.type
_entity.pdbx_description
1 polymer ?
#
loop_
_entity_poly.entity_id
_entity_poly.type
_entity_poly.pdbx_seq_one_letter_code
_entity_poly.pdbx_strand_id
1 'polypeptide(L)'
;MQKLQEIFKAAWNYQAIKKDSYTFKELLEWAKNNAKNNESVAVMRESKDSKIIIKAMLLDSNNTPLNALDMPYLCVETKNLDSDLLQHFGDKNILILK
;
A
#
# COMPACT_ATOMS: atom_id res chain seq x y z
N MET A 1 28.08 9.34 1.90
CA MET A 1 27.31 9.42 0.64
C MET A 1 26.31 8.26 0.47
N GLN A 2 26.56 7.05 0.99
CA GLN A 2 25.61 5.90 0.88
C GLN A 2 24.18 6.20 1.37
N LYS A 3 24.04 6.85 2.54
CA LYS A 3 22.70 7.19 3.10
C LYS A 3 21.82 8.03 2.17
N LEU A 4 22.41 8.91 1.36
CA LEU A 4 21.65 9.78 0.47
C LEU A 4 21.06 9.00 -0.72
N GLN A 5 21.83 8.05 -1.27
CA GLN A 5 21.37 7.19 -2.36
C GLN A 5 20.26 6.23 -1.90
N GLU A 6 20.37 5.71 -0.67
CA GLU A 6 19.35 4.87 -0.04
C GLU A 6 18.04 5.63 0.18
N ILE A 7 18.12 6.88 0.64
CA ILE A 7 16.94 7.76 0.80
C ILE A 7 16.29 8.04 -0.56
N PHE A 8 17.07 8.34 -1.61
CA PHE A 8 16.51 8.55 -2.94
C PHE A 8 15.86 7.30 -3.52
N LYS A 9 16.41 6.10 -3.29
CA LYS A 9 15.80 4.83 -3.72
C LYS A 9 14.47 4.56 -3.02
N ALA A 10 14.41 4.77 -1.70
CA ALA A 10 13.16 4.63 -0.96
C ALA A 10 12.10 5.65 -1.41
N ALA A 11 12.51 6.91 -1.64
CA ALA A 11 11.62 7.94 -2.14
C ALA A 11 11.14 7.67 -3.58
N TRP A 12 11.97 7.04 -4.41
CA TRP A 12 11.63 6.70 -5.79
C TRP A 12 10.52 5.65 -5.90
N ASN A 13 10.50 4.69 -4.97
CA ASN A 13 9.51 3.62 -4.94
C ASN A 13 8.29 3.95 -4.07
N TYR A 14 8.28 5.16 -3.47
CA TYR A 14 7.16 5.68 -2.72
C TYR A 14 6.17 6.39 -3.64
N GLN A 15 4.96 5.85 -3.73
CA GLN A 15 3.86 6.44 -4.48
C GLN A 15 2.86 7.08 -3.52
N ALA A 16 2.80 8.41 -3.51
CA ALA A 16 1.77 9.16 -2.81
C ALA A 16 0.63 9.57 -3.73
N ILE A 17 -0.60 9.19 -3.40
CA ILE A 17 -1.81 9.56 -4.12
C ILE A 17 -2.71 10.36 -3.18
N LYS A 18 -3.20 11.52 -3.66
CA LYS A 18 -4.21 12.33 -2.96
C LYS A 18 -5.43 12.48 -3.84
N LYS A 19 -6.58 11.99 -3.40
CA LYS A 19 -7.85 12.14 -4.13
C LYS A 19 -9.05 11.95 -3.23
N ASP A 20 -10.23 12.39 -3.65
CA ASP A 20 -11.41 12.37 -2.78
C ASP A 20 -12.01 10.96 -2.56
N SER A 21 -11.85 10.04 -3.52
CA SER A 21 -12.33 8.66 -3.42
C SER A 21 -11.30 7.69 -3.97
N TYR A 22 -11.05 6.57 -3.29
CA TYR A 22 -10.15 5.49 -3.73
C TYR A 22 -10.88 4.15 -3.78
N THR A 23 -10.70 3.41 -4.88
CA THR A 23 -11.47 2.20 -5.17
C THR A 23 -10.65 0.93 -4.98
N PHE A 24 -11.34 -0.20 -4.77
CA PHE A 24 -10.70 -1.51 -4.72
C PHE A 24 -10.00 -1.84 -6.04
N LYS A 25 -10.60 -1.45 -7.17
CA LYS A 25 -10.03 -1.68 -8.50
C LYS A 25 -8.64 -1.06 -8.65
N GLU A 26 -8.46 0.18 -8.19
CA GLU A 26 -7.17 0.86 -8.25
C GLU A 26 -6.13 0.24 -7.33
N LEU A 27 -6.55 -0.28 -6.18
CA LEU A 27 -5.69 -1.04 -5.29
C LEU A 27 -5.20 -2.32 -5.95
N LEU A 28 -6.10 -3.05 -6.61
CA LEU A 28 -5.78 -4.28 -7.34
C LEU A 28 -4.88 -4.01 -8.54
N GLU A 29 -5.11 -2.93 -9.29
CA GLU A 29 -4.23 -2.52 -10.38
C GLU A 29 -2.83 -2.19 -9.88
N TRP A 30 -2.72 -1.45 -8.77
CA TRP A 30 -1.44 -1.19 -8.14
C TRP A 30 -0.75 -2.49 -7.69
N ALA A 31 -1.47 -3.39 -7.02
CA ALA A 31 -0.93 -4.67 -6.56
C ALA A 31 -0.42 -5.52 -7.73
N LYS A 32 -1.20 -5.64 -8.82
CA LYS A 32 -0.82 -6.40 -10.03
C LYS A 32 0.42 -5.85 -10.72
N ASN A 33 0.62 -4.53 -10.69
CA ASN A 33 1.77 -3.90 -11.33
C ASN A 33 3.06 -4.05 -10.53
N ASN A 34 2.96 -4.30 -9.21
CA ASN A 34 4.10 -4.25 -8.29
C ASN A 34 4.46 -5.61 -7.68
N ALA A 35 3.49 -6.44 -7.31
CA ALA A 35 3.72 -7.77 -6.76
C ALA A 35 4.17 -8.73 -7.87
N LYS A 36 5.32 -9.38 -7.70
CA LYS A 36 5.87 -10.41 -8.60
C LYS A 36 6.09 -11.70 -7.83
N ASN A 37 6.13 -12.85 -8.50
CA ASN A 37 6.62 -14.13 -7.91
C ASN A 37 6.03 -14.52 -6.52
N ASN A 38 4.71 -14.78 -6.45
CA ASN A 38 4.02 -15.21 -5.22
C ASN A 38 4.08 -14.23 -4.04
N GLU A 39 4.49 -12.98 -4.27
CA GLU A 39 4.41 -11.91 -3.28
C GLU A 39 2.94 -11.58 -2.98
N SER A 40 2.66 -11.32 -1.71
CA SER A 40 1.35 -10.81 -1.27
C SER A 40 1.43 -9.32 -1.01
N VAL A 41 0.31 -8.61 -0.98
CA VAL A 41 0.27 -7.19 -0.64
C VAL A 41 -0.47 -7.00 0.68
N ALA A 42 0.21 -6.44 1.68
CA ALA A 42 -0.42 -5.96 2.90
C ALA A 42 -0.94 -4.55 2.67
N VAL A 43 -2.22 -4.34 2.96
CA VAL A 43 -2.90 -3.07 2.84
C VAL A 43 -3.44 -2.70 4.22
N MET A 44 -3.02 -1.57 4.76
CA MET A 44 -3.47 -1.04 6.05
C MET A 44 -4.32 0.20 5.83
N ARG A 45 -5.42 0.29 6.57
CA ARG A 45 -6.27 1.47 6.63
C ARG A 45 -6.12 2.16 7.99
N GLU A 46 -5.81 3.44 7.95
CA GLU A 46 -5.78 4.33 9.11
C GLU A 46 -6.77 5.47 8.89
N SER A 47 -7.33 6.00 9.96
CA SER A 47 -8.14 7.23 9.93
C SER A 47 -7.40 8.32 10.68
N LYS A 48 -7.19 9.46 10.03
CA LYS A 48 -6.46 10.60 10.58
C LYS A 48 -7.09 11.90 10.11
N ASP A 49 -7.45 12.79 11.04
CA ASP A 49 -7.96 14.13 10.74
C ASP A 49 -9.12 14.15 9.71
N SER A 50 -10.10 13.27 9.91
CA SER A 50 -11.26 13.07 9.00
C SER A 50 -10.89 12.59 7.58
N LYS A 51 -9.67 12.09 7.39
CA LYS A 51 -9.19 11.44 6.16
C LYS A 51 -8.86 9.98 6.42
N ILE A 52 -8.98 9.19 5.38
CA ILE A 52 -8.59 7.79 5.34
C ILE A 52 -7.23 7.72 4.66
N ILE A 53 -6.29 7.06 5.35
CA ILE A 53 -4.96 6.77 4.82
C ILE A 53 -4.90 5.28 4.52
N ILE A 54 -4.61 4.93 3.27
CA ILE A 54 -4.28 3.57 2.87
C ILE A 54 -2.79 3.46 2.66
N LYS A 55 -2.17 2.48 3.29
CA LYS A 55 -0.77 2.12 3.08
C LYS A 55 -0.72 0.73 2.48
N ALA A 56 -0.03 0.54 1.35
CA ALA A 56 0.19 -0.79 0.79
C ALA A 56 1.68 -1.09 0.64
N MET A 57 2.07 -2.32 0.99
CA MET A 57 3.45 -2.82 0.90
C MET A 57 3.46 -4.29 0.49
N LEU A 58 4.55 -4.73 -0.13
CA LEU A 58 4.74 -6.11 -0.52
C LEU A 58 5.18 -6.98 0.67
N LEU A 59 4.75 -8.25 0.64
CA LEU A 59 5.09 -9.30 1.59
C LEU A 59 5.75 -10.47 0.85
N ASP A 60 6.71 -11.10 1.51
CA ASP A 60 7.30 -12.36 1.04
C ASP A 60 6.33 -13.55 1.23
N SER A 61 6.78 -14.75 0.83
CA SER A 61 6.02 -16.01 0.99
C SER A 61 5.76 -16.39 2.46
N ASN A 62 6.45 -15.78 3.42
CA ASN A 62 6.28 -15.98 4.85
C ASN A 62 5.38 -14.89 5.48
N ASN A 63 4.73 -14.05 4.67
CA ASN A 63 3.97 -12.87 5.09
C ASN A 63 4.80 -11.83 5.86
N THR A 64 6.11 -11.77 5.60
CA THR A 64 7.01 -10.78 6.17
C THR A 64 7.13 -9.58 5.24
N PRO A 65 7.05 -8.34 5.74
CA PRO A 65 7.23 -7.15 4.91
C PRO A 65 8.55 -7.18 4.15
N LEU A 66 8.48 -7.02 2.83
CA LEU A 66 9.65 -6.76 2.01
C LEU A 66 10.13 -5.35 2.33
N ASN A 67 11.13 -5.27 3.20
CA ASN A 67 11.67 -4.02 3.75
C ASN A 67 12.91 -3.51 2.99
N ALA A 68 13.18 -4.06 1.81
CA ALA A 68 14.25 -3.57 0.98
C ALA A 68 13.92 -2.16 0.45
N LEU A 69 14.92 -1.29 0.40
CA LEU A 69 14.80 0.13 0.04
C LEU A 69 14.29 0.36 -1.40
N ASP A 70 14.25 -0.69 -2.21
CA ASP A 70 13.79 -0.70 -3.59
C ASP A 70 12.36 -1.25 -3.77
N MET A 71 11.67 -1.56 -2.67
CA MET A 71 10.33 -2.16 -2.74
C MET A 71 9.25 -1.10 -2.92
N PRO A 72 8.27 -1.33 -3.82
CA PRO A 72 7.12 -0.46 -4.00
C PRO A 72 6.35 -0.23 -2.70
N TYR A 73 6.04 1.03 -2.42
CA TYR A 73 5.21 1.43 -1.29
C TYR A 73 4.14 2.43 -1.74
N LEU A 74 2.88 2.14 -1.42
CA LEU A 74 1.76 3.02 -1.73
C LEU A 74 1.28 3.73 -0.47
N CYS A 75 1.03 5.04 -0.58
CA CYS A 75 0.32 5.82 0.41
C CYS A 75 -0.79 6.61 -0.27
N VAL A 76 -2.05 6.28 0.02
CA VAL A 76 -3.22 7.00 -0.47
C VAL A 76 -3.83 7.80 0.66
N GLU A 77 -4.05 9.09 0.44
CA GLU A 77 -4.86 9.94 1.30
C GLU A 77 -6.19 10.21 0.58
N THR A 78 -7.29 9.76 1.18
CA THR A 78 -8.63 9.87 0.60
C THR A 78 -9.69 10.23 1.62
N LYS A 79 -10.83 10.75 1.18
CA LYS A 79 -11.97 11.02 2.07
C LYS A 79 -12.92 9.83 2.11
N ASN A 80 -13.06 9.13 1.00
CA ASN A 80 -13.97 8.00 0.85
C ASN A 80 -13.26 6.78 0.25
N LEU A 81 -13.76 5.60 0.62
CA LEU A 81 -13.45 4.33 -0.02
C LEU A 81 -14.74 3.75 -0.59
N ASP A 82 -14.64 2.96 -1.66
CA ASP A 82 -15.79 2.19 -2.14
C ASP A 82 -16.19 1.08 -1.16
N SER A 83 -17.45 0.64 -1.26
CA SER A 83 -18.02 -0.39 -0.39
C SER A 83 -17.22 -1.69 -0.44
N ASP A 84 -16.72 -2.03 -1.63
CA ASP A 84 -16.02 -3.29 -1.88
C ASP A 84 -14.72 -3.31 -1.08
N LEU A 85 -13.90 -2.25 -1.19
CA LEU A 85 -12.67 -2.13 -0.42
C LEU A 85 -12.93 -2.11 1.08
N LEU A 86 -14.00 -1.44 1.54
CA LEU A 86 -14.37 -1.39 2.95
C LEU A 86 -14.72 -2.78 3.51
N GLN A 87 -15.41 -3.62 2.74
CA GLN A 87 -15.81 -4.96 3.14
C GLN A 87 -14.63 -5.94 3.22
N HIS A 88 -13.58 -5.68 2.45
CA HIS A 88 -12.38 -6.52 2.45
C HIS A 88 -11.44 -6.28 3.64
N PHE A 89 -11.55 -5.16 4.34
CA PHE A 89 -10.76 -4.94 5.56
C PHE A 89 -11.28 -5.80 6.72
N GLY A 90 -10.40 -6.59 7.32
CA GLY A 90 -10.72 -7.37 8.53
C GLY A 90 -10.69 -6.53 9.82
N ASP A 91 -10.82 -7.21 10.96
CA ASP A 91 -10.96 -6.61 12.30
C ASP A 91 -9.85 -5.63 12.70
N LYS A 92 -8.66 -5.74 12.08
CA LYS A 92 -7.50 -4.88 12.37
C LYS A 92 -7.32 -3.73 11.38
N ASN A 93 -8.28 -3.49 10.50
CA ASN A 93 -8.13 -2.55 9.37
C ASN A 93 -6.98 -2.97 8.43
N ILE A 94 -6.73 -4.27 8.30
CA ILE A 94 -5.71 -4.85 7.44
C ILE A 94 -6.38 -5.77 6.43
N LEU A 95 -5.92 -5.71 5.19
CA LEU A 95 -6.29 -6.56 4.07
C LEU A 95 -5.00 -7.15 3.49
N ILE A 96 -5.00 -8.45 3.21
CA ILE A 96 -3.90 -9.13 2.51
C ILE A 96 -4.42 -9.55 1.13
N LEU A 97 -3.81 -9.03 0.07
CA LEU A 97 -4.05 -9.46 -1.31
C LEU A 97 -3.03 -10.52 -1.66
N LYS A 98 -3.49 -11.61 -2.28
CA LYS A 98 -2.65 -12.72 -2.76
C LYS A 98 -2.75 -12.83 -4.26
#